data_AF-A0A1D2I851-F1
#
_entry.id   AF-A0A1D2I851-F1
#
_cell.length_a   1.000
_cell.length_b   1.000
_cell.length_c   1.000
_cell.angle_alpha   90.00
_cell.angle_beta   90.00
_cell.angle_gamma   90.00
#
_symmetry.space_group_name_H-M   'P 1'
#
loop_
_entity.id
_entity.type
_entity.pdbx_description
1 polymer ?
#
loop_
_entity_poly.entity_id
_entity_poly.type
_entity_poly.pdbx_seq_one_letter_code
_entity_poly.pdbx_strand_id
1 'polypeptide(L)' 'MSAVRRSDDGWCVVVDVLEVPRIPDTTSLLASYEVQLDRAGELLEYRRVRRYRRGAADE' A
#
# COMPACT_ATOMS: atom_id res chain seq x y z
N MET A 1 3.42 5.71 4.05
CA MET A 1 2.93 5.09 5.28
C MET A 1 2.59 3.63 5.05
N SER A 2 3.29 2.73 5.75
CA SER A 2 2.88 1.33 5.90
C SER A 2 2.26 1.12 7.28
N ALA A 3 1.24 0.28 7.38
CA ALA A 3 0.55 -0.03 8.63
C ALA A 3 0.08 -1.47 8.66
N VAL A 4 0.00 -2.04 9.87
CA VAL A 4 -0.57 -3.37 10.11
C VAL A 4 -1.54 -3.26 11.27
N ARG A 5 -2.74 -3.81 11.09
CA ARG A 5 -3.77 -3.84 12.12
C ARG A 5 -4.42 -5.23 12.17
N ARG A 6 -4.62 -5.74 13.38
CA ARG A 6 -5.39 -6.97 13.59
C ARG A 6 -6.88 -6.63 13.64
N SER A 7 -7.70 -7.47 13.03
CA SER A 7 -9.17 -7.46 13.15
C SER A 7 -9.65 -8.79 13.72
N ASP A 8 -10.95 -8.90 13.99
CA ASP A 8 -11.54 -10.15 14.48
C ASP A 8 -11.43 -11.30 13.46
N ASP A 9 -11.44 -10.97 12.16
CA ASP A 9 -11.42 -11.93 11.05
C ASP A 9 -10.02 -12.19 10.47
N GLY A 10 -9.00 -11.44 10.92
CA GLY A 10 -7.62 -11.62 10.47
C GLY A 10 -6.78 -10.35 10.59
N TRP A 11 -6.21 -9.91 9.47
CA TRP A 11 -5.30 -8.76 9.41
C TRP A 11 -5.64 -7.82 8.27
N CYS A 12 -5.48 -6.53 8.52
CA CYS A 12 -5.49 -5.50 7.50
C CYS A 12 -4.09 -4.88 7.42
N VAL A 13 -3.49 -4.89 6.24
CA VAL A 13 -2.15 -4.39 5.97
C VAL A 13 -2.23 -3.30 4.91
N VAL A 14 -1.63 -2.15 5.19
CA VAL A 14 -1.43 -1.08 4.21
C VAL A 14 0.05 -1.01 3.86
N VAL A 15 0.37 -1.09 2.58
CA VAL A 15 1.75 -0.97 2.07
C VAL A 15 1.82 0.07 0.97
N ASP A 16 2.91 0.83 0.95
CA ASP A 16 3.26 1.67 -0.19
C ASP A 16 4.16 0.92 -1.16
N VAL A 17 3.80 0.97 -2.43
CA VAL A 17 4.48 0.30 -3.53
C VAL A 17 4.87 1.32 -4.58
N LEU A 18 6.08 1.19 -5.11
CA LEU A 18 6.51 1.88 -6.33
C LEU A 18 5.88 1.17 -7.54
N GLU A 19 4.86 1.78 -8.15
CA GLU A 19 4.22 1.21 -9.34
C GLU A 19 5.03 1.46 -10.62
N VAL A 20 5.54 2.69 -10.78
CA VAL A 20 6.26 3.09 -11.98
C VAL A 20 7.48 3.94 -11.61
N PRO A 21 8.71 3.41 -11.81
CA PRO A 21 9.93 4.19 -11.66
C PRO A 21 10.06 5.22 -12.80
N ARG A 22 10.56 6.43 -12.50
CA ARG A 22 10.81 7.51 -13.47
C ARG A 22 12.04 8.33 -13.09
N ILE A 23 12.65 9.01 -14.06
CA ILE A 23 13.77 9.93 -13.86
C ILE A 23 13.32 11.36 -14.16
N PRO A 24 13.50 12.33 -13.25
CA PRO A 24 14.06 12.16 -11.90
C PRO A 24 13.10 11.42 -10.96
N ASP A 25 13.64 10.77 -9.92
CA ASP A 25 12.89 9.88 -9.01
C ASP A 25 11.70 10.54 -8.31
N THR A 26 11.72 11.87 -8.16
CA THR A 26 10.64 12.69 -7.61
C THR A 26 9.34 12.59 -8.43
N THR A 27 9.45 12.22 -9.71
CA THR A 27 8.32 12.00 -10.62
C THR A 27 7.81 10.57 -10.62
N SER A 28 8.48 9.66 -9.90
CA SER A 28 8.04 8.28 -9.73
C SER A 28 6.65 8.21 -9.10
N LEU A 29 5.95 7.15 -9.44
CA LEU A 29 4.58 6.94 -9.05
C LEU A 29 4.51 5.87 -7.96
N LEU A 30 3.96 6.25 -6.81
CA LEU A 30 3.65 5.35 -5.71
C LEU A 30 2.15 5.10 -5.62
N ALA A 31 1.80 3.97 -5.03
CA ALA A 31 0.45 3.63 -4.66
C ALA A 31 0.42 2.96 -3.29
N SER A 32 -0.62 3.27 -2.52
CA SER A 32 -0.92 2.56 -1.28
C SER A 32 -1.92 1.45 -1.60
N TYR A 33 -1.61 0.27 -1.12
CA TYR A 33 -2.46 -0.90 -1.23
C TYR A 33 -2.91 -1.36 0.13
N GLU A 34 -4.18 -1.69 0.23
CA GLU A 34 -4.77 -2.35 1.39
C GLU A 34 -4.95 -3.83 1.05
N VAL A 35 -4.47 -4.68 1.94
CA VAL A 35 -4.51 -6.13 1.86
C VAL A 35 -5.28 -6.64 3.07
N GLN A 36 -6.31 -7.45 2.83
CA GLN A 36 -6.99 -8.19 3.88
C GLN A 36 -6.51 -9.63 3.86
N LEU A 37 -6.05 -10.11 5.02
CA LEU A 37 -5.62 -11.47 5.22
C LEU A 37 -6.52 -12.12 6.27
N ASP A 38 -6.74 -13.43 6.15
CA ASP A 38 -7.39 -14.19 7.21
C ASP A 38 -6.45 -14.42 8.41
N ARG A 39 -6.92 -15.20 9.40
CA ARG A 39 -6.13 -15.53 10.59
C ARG A 39 -4.90 -16.40 10.30
N ALA A 40 -4.89 -17.15 9.20
CA ALA A 40 -3.75 -17.95 8.76
C ALA A 40 -2.76 -17.14 7.91
N GLY A 41 -3.14 -15.92 7.49
CA GLY A 41 -2.35 -15.06 6.62
C GLY A 41 -2.66 -15.25 5.13
N GLU A 42 -3.71 -15.98 4.79
CA GLU A 42 -4.14 -16.17 3.41
C GLU A 42 -4.83 -14.91 2.88
N LEU A 43 -4.58 -14.59 1.61
CA LEU A 43 -5.13 -13.39 0.97
C LEU A 43 -6.64 -13.51 0.76
N LEU A 44 -7.39 -12.58 1.35
CA LEU A 44 -8.83 -12.44 1.16
C LEU A 44 -9.18 -11.35 0.15
N GLU A 45 -8.57 -10.16 0.28
CA GLU A 45 -8.81 -9.03 -0.60
C GLU A 45 -7.53 -8.21 -0.81
N TYR A 46 -7.40 -7.63 -2.00
CA TYR A 46 -6.36 -6.66 -2.32
C TYR A 46 -6.94 -5.52 -3.15
N ARG A 47 -6.72 -4.27 -2.70
CA ARG A 47 -7.17 -3.09 -3.43
C ARG A 47 -6.21 -1.92 -3.32
N ARG A 48 -6.13 -1.13 -4.39
CA ARG A 48 -5.40 0.15 -4.39
C ARG A 48 -6.27 1.24 -3.76
N VAL A 49 -5.80 1.83 -2.67
CA VAL A 49 -6.56 2.86 -1.94
C VAL A 49 -6.09 4.28 -2.26
N ARG A 50 -4.84 4.45 -2.72
CA ARG A 50 -4.31 5.76 -3.13
C ARG A 50 -3.27 5.60 -4.24
N ARG A 51 -3.14 6.64 -5.07
CA ARG A 51 -2.07 6.77 -6.07
C ARG A 51 -1.54 8.21 -6.03
N TYR A 52 -0.23 8.37 -5.99
CA TYR A 52 0.40 9.69 -5.83
C TYR A 52 1.82 9.73 -6.42
N ARG A 53 2.32 10.92 -6.69
CA ARG A 53 3.71 11.13 -7.10
C ARG A 53 4.59 11.18 -5.86
N ARG A 54 5.83 10.68 -5.94
CA ARG A 54 6.79 10.67 -4.82
C ARG A 54 6.92 12.04 -4.14
N GLY A 55 7.10 13.11 -4.92
CA GLY A 55 7.22 14.46 -4.36
C GLY A 55 5.97 15.01 -3.66
N ALA A 56 4.80 14.39 -3.80
CA ALA A 56 3.56 14.77 -3.08
C ALA A 56 3.29 13.88 -1.85
N ALA A 57 4.20 12.94 -1.56
CA ALA A 57 4.11 12.03 -0.43
C ALA A 57 4.95 12.49 0.77
N ASP A 58 6.01 13.25 0.49
CA ASP A 58 6.98 13.77 1.46
C ASP A 58 6.56 15.14 2.03
N GLU A 59 5.38 15.65 1.68
CA GLU A 59 4.74 16.88 2.17
C GLU A 59 3.52 16.53 3.04
#